data_AF-A0A4V2NW66-F1
#
_entry.id   AF-A0A4V2NW66-F1
#
_cell.length_a   1.000
_cell.length_b   1.000
_cell.length_c   1.000
_cell.angle_alpha   90.00
_cell.angle_beta   90.00
_cell.angle_gamma   90.00
#
_symmetry.space_group_name_H-M   'P 1'
#
loop_
_entity.id
_entity.type
_entity.pdbx_description
1 polymer ?
#
loop_
_entity_poly.entity_id
_entity_poly.type
_entity_poly.pdbx_seq_one_letter_code
_entity_poly.pdbx_strand_id
1 'polypeptide(L)'
;MRILFFLAAPILFVACNKEQESSSTWLNAKVVSIADMNCGRPLLNFAQDSAAIRAITGNEWLTYVTKDFPAEYTVVGNDVLVKVRQINPEESFPCITLGPSFPVIVVTDVRRP
;
A
#
# COMPACT_ATOMS: atom_id res chain seq x y z
N MET A 1 44.64 -27.49 34.60
CA MET A 1 43.70 -26.43 35.02
C MET A 1 43.37 -25.61 33.78
N ARG A 2 42.22 -25.87 33.15
CA ARG A 2 41.75 -25.25 31.91
C ARG A 2 40.71 -24.18 32.28
N ILE A 3 40.96 -22.92 31.98
CA ILE A 3 39.95 -21.85 32.08
C ILE A 3 39.77 -21.30 30.66
N LEU A 4 38.64 -21.65 30.05
CA LEU A 4 38.23 -21.23 28.71
C LEU A 4 37.96 -19.72 28.71
N PHE A 5 38.61 -19.00 27.80
CA PHE A 5 38.23 -17.66 27.36
C PHE A 5 36.88 -17.74 26.62
N PHE A 6 35.80 -17.26 27.23
CA PHE A 6 34.53 -17.02 26.54
C PHE A 6 34.61 -15.66 25.84
N LEU A 7 34.91 -15.68 24.53
CA LEU A 7 34.76 -14.53 23.64
C LEU A 7 33.26 -14.28 23.41
N ALA A 8 32.69 -13.28 24.07
CA ALA A 8 31.34 -12.81 23.79
C ALA A 8 31.38 -11.88 22.57
N ALA A 9 30.91 -12.38 21.43
CA ALA A 9 30.81 -11.64 20.17
C ALA A 9 29.69 -10.57 20.25
N PRO A 10 29.95 -9.31 19.85
CA PRO A 10 28.91 -8.29 19.80
C PRO A 10 28.01 -8.53 18.59
N ILE A 11 26.72 -8.80 18.84
CA ILE A 11 25.70 -8.91 17.80
C ILE A 11 25.39 -7.49 17.33
N LEU A 12 25.90 -7.14 16.15
CA LEU A 12 25.54 -5.92 15.43
C LEU A 12 24.06 -5.99 15.03
N PHE A 13 23.23 -5.22 15.72
CA PHE A 13 21.87 -4.90 15.28
C PHE A 13 21.97 -4.04 14.02
N VAL A 14 21.85 -4.67 12.85
CA VAL A 14 21.63 -3.95 11.59
C VAL A 14 20.19 -3.44 11.62
N ALA A 15 20.01 -2.20 12.05
CA ALA A 15 18.75 -1.48 11.88
C ALA A 15 18.49 -1.28 10.39
N CYS A 16 17.59 -2.09 9.83
CA CYS A 16 17.17 -2.01 8.44
C CYS A 16 16.16 -0.86 8.32
N ASN A 17 16.64 0.35 8.05
CA ASN A 17 15.76 1.46 7.64
C ASN A 17 15.30 1.19 6.20
N LYS A 18 14.10 0.65 6.03
CA LYS A 18 13.42 0.66 4.74
C LYS A 18 12.91 2.07 4.50
N GLU A 19 13.64 2.85 3.70
CA GLU A 19 13.11 4.08 3.12
C GLU A 19 11.84 3.74 2.33
N GLN A 20 10.76 4.48 2.57
CA GLN A 20 9.49 4.38 1.85
C GLN A 20 9.69 4.89 0.42
N GLU A 21 10.25 4.03 -0.41
CA GLU A 21 10.47 4.30 -1.82
C GLU A 21 9.12 4.19 -2.55
N SER A 22 8.72 5.26 -3.24
CA SER A 22 7.61 5.24 -4.19
C SER A 22 7.87 4.10 -5.17
N SER A 23 6.99 3.10 -5.21
CA SER A 23 7.13 1.99 -6.17
C SER A 23 7.09 2.55 -7.60
N SER A 24 8.20 2.38 -8.33
CA SER A 24 8.29 2.71 -9.76
C SER A 24 7.53 1.71 -10.64
N THR A 25 7.00 0.64 -10.05
CA THR A 25 6.33 -0.46 -10.74
C THR A 25 4.85 -0.15 -10.97
N TRP A 26 4.40 -0.37 -12.21
CA TRP A 26 2.99 -0.32 -12.58
C TRP A 26 2.27 -1.58 -12.09
N LEU A 27 1.14 -1.38 -11.42
CA LEU A 27 0.29 -2.46 -10.91
C LEU A 27 -1.06 -2.44 -11.61
N ASN A 28 -1.56 -3.61 -11.98
CA ASN A 28 -2.90 -3.82 -12.45
C ASN A 28 -3.87 -3.82 -11.27
N ALA A 29 -4.88 -2.95 -11.35
CA ALA A 29 -5.94 -2.86 -10.39
C ALA A 29 -7.30 -2.72 -11.06
N LYS A 30 -8.33 -3.26 -10.43
CA LYS A 30 -9.73 -3.08 -10.83
C LYS A 30 -10.39 -2.04 -9.94
N VAL A 31 -11.10 -1.08 -10.54
CA VAL A 31 -11.96 -0.13 -9.81
C VAL A 31 -13.19 -0.88 -9.30
N VAL A 32 -13.28 -1.09 -7.99
CA VAL A 32 -14.41 -1.84 -7.39
C VAL A 32 -15.50 -0.93 -6.84
N SER A 33 -15.14 0.30 -6.46
CA SER A 33 -16.11 1.34 -6.10
C SER A 33 -15.52 2.72 -6.44
N ILE A 34 -16.40 3.67 -6.73
CA ILE A 34 -16.06 5.09 -6.90
C ILE A 34 -16.11 5.87 -5.59
N ALA A 35 -16.84 5.34 -4.61
CA ALA A 35 -17.01 5.91 -3.28
C ALA A 35 -17.30 4.78 -2.29
N ASP A 36 -16.36 4.46 -1.41
CA ASP A 36 -16.63 3.61 -0.26
C ASP A 36 -17.53 4.33 0.75
N MET A 37 -18.34 3.58 1.49
CA MET A 37 -19.26 4.16 2.47
C MET A 37 -18.52 4.84 3.64
N ASN A 38 -17.27 4.46 3.88
CA ASN A 38 -16.50 4.89 5.03
C ASN A 38 -15.68 6.17 4.73
N CYS A 39 -14.97 6.22 3.62
CA CYS A 39 -14.07 7.33 3.28
C CYS A 39 -14.60 8.20 2.12
N GLY A 40 -15.69 7.83 1.44
CA GLY A 40 -16.24 8.52 0.28
C GLY A 40 -15.29 8.52 -0.92
N ARG A 41 -14.41 7.52 -1.04
CA ARG A 41 -13.30 7.51 -2.00
C ARG A 41 -13.28 6.26 -2.87
N PRO A 42 -12.60 6.30 -4.03
CA PRO A 42 -12.48 5.13 -4.88
C PRO A 42 -11.76 3.98 -4.16
N LEU A 43 -12.18 2.77 -4.52
CA LEU A 43 -11.56 1.52 -4.08
C LEU A 43 -10.93 0.82 -5.28
N LEU A 44 -9.67 0.43 -5.13
CA LEU A 44 -8.94 -0.37 -6.10
C LEU A 44 -8.66 -1.76 -5.51
N ASN A 45 -8.89 -2.79 -6.33
CA ASN A 45 -8.56 -4.18 -6.02
C ASN A 45 -7.39 -4.67 -6.87
N PHE A 46 -6.35 -5.20 -6.22
CA PHE A 46 -5.08 -5.61 -6.82
C PHE A 46 -4.94 -7.14 -6.88
N ALA A 47 -6.02 -7.88 -7.14
CA ALA A 47 -5.97 -9.34 -7.18
C ALA A 47 -4.93 -9.88 -8.19
N GLN A 48 -4.74 -9.19 -9.33
CA GLN A 48 -3.79 -9.60 -10.36
C GLN A 48 -2.33 -9.42 -9.91
N ASP A 49 -2.03 -8.34 -9.19
CA ASP A 49 -0.68 -8.02 -8.69
C ASP A 49 -0.57 -8.10 -7.17
N SER A 50 -1.23 -9.12 -6.60
CA SER A 50 -1.37 -9.31 -5.14
C SER A 50 -0.03 -9.38 -4.40
N ALA A 51 0.97 -10.07 -4.96
CA ALA A 51 2.29 -10.17 -4.34
C ALA A 51 3.01 -8.81 -4.31
N ALA A 52 2.87 -8.01 -5.37
CA ALA A 52 3.54 -6.72 -5.49
C ALA A 52 2.91 -5.68 -4.54
N ILE A 53 1.58 -5.59 -4.46
CA ILE A 53 0.93 -4.64 -3.55
C ILE A 53 1.21 -4.96 -2.08
N ARG A 54 1.32 -6.26 -1.73
CA ARG A 54 1.73 -6.71 -0.39
C ARG A 54 3.17 -6.32 -0.08
N ALA A 55 4.08 -6.46 -1.04
CA ALA A 55 5.46 -6.04 -0.88
C ALA A 55 5.58 -4.52 -0.63
N ILE A 56 4.76 -3.71 -1.30
CA ILE A 56 4.75 -2.23 -1.15
C ILE A 56 4.11 -1.81 0.17
N THR A 57 2.97 -2.41 0.53
CA THR A 57 2.16 -1.94 1.66
C THR A 57 2.45 -2.68 2.97
N GLY A 58 3.13 -3.82 2.93
CA GLY A 58 3.34 -4.69 4.08
C GLY A 58 2.03 -5.27 4.66
N ASN A 59 0.93 -5.24 3.89
CA ASN A 59 -0.38 -5.61 4.37
C ASN A 59 -1.03 -6.68 3.48
N GLU A 60 -1.76 -7.63 4.07
CA GLU A 60 -2.31 -8.81 3.38
C GLU A 60 -3.59 -8.53 2.56
N TRP A 61 -4.20 -7.35 2.75
CA TRP A 61 -5.37 -6.92 1.98
C TRP A 61 -5.03 -6.75 0.50
N LEU A 62 -6.06 -6.86 -0.33
CA LEU A 62 -5.95 -6.61 -1.77
C LEU A 62 -6.82 -5.44 -2.24
N THR A 63 -7.63 -4.88 -1.35
CA THR A 63 -8.52 -3.75 -1.65
C THR A 63 -8.13 -2.58 -0.78
N TYR A 64 -7.97 -1.42 -1.41
CA TYR A 64 -7.46 -0.22 -0.76
C TYR A 64 -8.30 0.99 -1.13
N VAL A 65 -8.49 1.88 -0.16
CA VAL A 65 -8.97 3.24 -0.40
C VAL A 65 -7.85 4.04 -1.04
N THR A 66 -8.16 4.73 -2.12
CA THR A 66 -7.17 5.53 -2.84
C THR A 66 -7.29 7.01 -2.51
N LYS A 67 -6.15 7.60 -2.17
CA LYS A 67 -5.93 9.04 -2.24
C LYS A 67 -5.40 9.42 -3.62
N ASP A 68 -5.85 10.57 -4.13
CA ASP A 68 -5.40 11.19 -5.38
C ASP A 68 -5.64 10.33 -6.65
N PHE A 69 -6.63 9.43 -6.62
CA PHE A 69 -7.06 8.71 -7.81
C PHE A 69 -7.87 9.64 -8.74
N PRO A 70 -7.50 9.79 -10.01
CA PRO A 70 -8.15 10.77 -10.89
C PRO A 70 -9.57 10.35 -11.29
N ALA A 71 -10.47 11.33 -11.37
CA ALA A 71 -11.89 11.11 -11.63
C ALA A 71 -12.15 10.50 -13.02
N GLU A 72 -11.31 10.80 -14.01
CA GLU A 72 -11.43 10.29 -15.37
C GLU A 72 -11.21 8.77 -15.50
N TYR A 73 -10.59 8.14 -14.50
CA TYR A 73 -10.41 6.68 -14.42
C TYR A 73 -11.39 6.01 -13.43
N THR A 74 -12.24 6.80 -12.76
CA THR A 74 -13.14 6.35 -11.70
C THR A 74 -14.44 5.76 -12.29
N VAL A 75 -14.32 4.63 -12.98
CA VAL A 75 -15.45 3.88 -13.56
C VAL A 75 -15.40 2.45 -13.04
N VAL A 76 -16.47 2.03 -12.34
CA VAL A 76 -16.55 0.70 -11.73
C VAL A 76 -16.36 -0.39 -12.79
N GLY A 77 -15.55 -1.40 -12.46
CA GLY A 77 -15.26 -2.56 -13.30
C GLY A 77 -14.04 -2.37 -14.20
N ASN A 78 -13.60 -1.14 -14.44
CA ASN A 78 -12.43 -0.86 -15.27
C ASN A 78 -11.15 -1.38 -14.64
N ASP A 79 -10.32 -1.98 -15.48
CA ASP A 79 -8.92 -2.27 -15.16
C ASP A 79 -8.07 -1.05 -15.47
N VAL A 80 -7.14 -0.74 -14.58
CA VAL A 80 -6.22 0.40 -14.67
C VAL A 80 -4.81 -0.06 -14.29
N LEU A 81 -3.81 0.61 -14.87
CA LEU A 81 -2.43 0.50 -14.41
C LEU A 81 -2.13 1.71 -13.54
N VAL A 82 -1.67 1.45 -12.31
CA VAL A 82 -1.39 2.50 -11.31
C VAL A 82 0.00 2.36 -10.73
N LYS A 83 0.62 3.49 -10.39
CA LYS A 83 1.73 3.53 -9.43
C LYS A 83 1.21 3.99 -8.09
N VAL A 84 1.71 3.38 -7.03
CA VAL A 84 1.21 3.60 -5.68
C VAL A 84 2.34 3.66 -4.67
N ARG A 85 2.05 4.30 -3.55
CA ARG A 85 2.88 4.27 -2.34
C ARG A 85 2.02 4.19 -1.09
N GLN A 86 2.64 3.85 0.02
CA GLN A 86 2.00 3.98 1.33
C GLN A 86 1.66 5.45 1.63
N ILE A 87 0.58 5.64 2.37
CA ILE A 87 0.21 6.95 2.88
C ILE A 87 1.14 7.37 4.03
N ASN A 88 1.59 8.63 4.02
CA ASN A 88 2.35 9.18 5.14
C ASN A 88 1.40 9.58 6.27
N PRO A 89 1.84 9.60 7.54
CA PRO A 89 0.97 9.98 8.67
C PRO A 89 0.33 11.36 8.52
N GLU A 90 1.06 12.29 7.89
CA GLU A 90 0.67 13.69 7.68
C GLU A 90 -0.36 13.85 6.55
N GLU A 91 -0.49 12.83 5.72
CA GLU A 91 -1.42 12.76 4.60
C GLU A 91 -2.71 12.04 4.94
N SER A 92 -2.78 11.44 6.13
CA SER A 92 -3.92 10.71 6.65
C SER A 92 -5.16 11.59 6.73
N PHE A 93 -6.32 11.00 6.51
CA PHE A 93 -7.59 11.69 6.54
C PHE A 93 -8.62 10.86 7.32
N PRO A 94 -9.60 11.52 7.96
CA PRO A 94 -10.63 10.83 8.71
C PRO A 94 -11.62 10.14 7.76
N CYS A 95 -12.06 8.94 8.14
CA CYS A 95 -13.20 8.24 7.56
C CYS A 95 -14.34 8.19 8.59
N ILE A 96 -15.60 8.15 8.16
CA ILE A 96 -16.76 8.36 9.03
C ILE A 96 -17.14 7.13 9.88
N THR A 97 -16.36 6.05 9.82
CA THR A 97 -16.56 4.76 10.52
C THR A 97 -17.85 4.01 10.18
N LEU A 98 -18.55 4.41 9.12
CA LEU A 98 -19.72 3.72 8.60
C LEU A 98 -19.29 2.70 7.54
N GLY A 99 -19.05 1.46 7.99
CA GLY A 99 -18.75 0.33 7.12
C GLY A 99 -17.33 -0.23 7.27
N PRO A 100 -16.89 -1.09 6.34
CA PRO A 100 -15.58 -1.71 6.40
C PRO A 100 -14.45 -0.66 6.39
N SER A 101 -13.41 -0.92 7.20
CA SER A 101 -12.17 -0.14 7.12
C SER A 101 -11.22 -0.85 6.17
N PHE A 102 -10.90 -0.18 5.06
CA PHE A 102 -9.88 -0.61 4.13
C PHE A 102 -8.61 0.20 4.35
N PRO A 103 -7.42 -0.42 4.18
CA PRO A 103 -6.17 0.31 4.21
C PRO A 103 -6.11 1.37 3.10
N VAL A 104 -5.37 2.46 3.36
CA VAL A 104 -5.26 3.60 2.43
C VAL A 104 -3.91 3.57 1.71
N ILE A 105 -3.93 3.87 0.41
CA ILE A 105 -2.74 4.10 -0.41
C ILE A 105 -2.86 5.42 -1.17
N VAL A 106 -1.73 5.98 -1.58
CA VAL A 106 -1.68 7.15 -2.45
C VAL A 106 -1.36 6.70 -3.87
N VAL A 107 -2.18 7.12 -4.81
CA VAL A 107 -1.93 6.91 -6.25
C VAL A 107 -1.05 8.04 -6.74
N THR A 108 0.07 7.71 -7.37
CA THR A 108 1.03 8.70 -7.89
C THR A 108 0.96 8.86 -9.40
N ASP A 109 0.43 7.87 -10.11
CA ASP A 109 0.33 7.86 -11.58
C ASP A 109 -0.73 6.85 -12.03
N VAL A 110 -1.45 7.13 -13.12
CA VAL A 110 -2.53 6.27 -13.66
C VAL A 110 -2.53 6.27 -15.18
N ARG A 111 -2.73 5.10 -15.78
CA ARG A 111 -2.97 4.93 -17.23
C ARG A 111 -3.90 3.76 -17.53
N ARG A 112 -4.38 3.70 -18.78
CA ARG A 112 -5.14 2.54 -19.27
C ARG A 112 -4.21 1.32 -19.43
N PRO A 113 -4.74 0.09 -19.29
CA PRO A 113 -4.00 -1.15 -19.54
C PRO A 113 -3.37 -1.21 -20.93
#